data_AF-A0A9D5DCN1-F1
#
_entry.id   AF-A0A9D5DCN1-F1
#
_cell.length_a   1.000
_cell.length_b   1.000
_cell.length_c   1.000
_cell.angle_alpha   90.00
_cell.angle_beta   90.00
_cell.angle_gamma   90.00
#
_symmetry.space_group_name_H-M   'P 1'
#
loop_
_entity.id
_entity.type
_entity.pdbx_description
1 polymer ?
#
loop_
_entity_poly.entity_id
_entity_poly.type
_entity_poly.pdbx_seq_one_letter_code
_entity_poly.pdbx_strand_id
1 'polypeptide(L)'
;MLQLLQKLSITTTGKHEKLLNVIKHPVTQYLPVNSRIIGMECPVELKDYVVAASDDTTLVFVVGAMAHGKISKDYTEDYISVSS
;
A
#
# COMPACT_ATOMS: atom_id res chain seq x y z
N MET A 1 12.92 -8.70 10.13
CA MET A 1 13.19 -8.31 8.72
C MET A 1 14.42 -8.95 8.09
N LEU A 2 15.52 -9.20 8.83
CA LEU A 2 16.76 -9.78 8.27
C LEU A 2 16.55 -11.04 7.41
N GLN A 3 15.82 -12.03 7.94
CA GLN A 3 15.55 -13.28 7.23
C GLN A 3 14.79 -13.06 5.90
N LEU A 4 13.85 -12.12 5.87
CA LEU A 4 13.09 -11.80 4.66
C LEU A 4 14.01 -11.22 3.58
N LEU A 5 14.93 -10.33 3.95
CA LEU A 5 15.85 -9.71 2.99
C LEU A 5 16.92 -10.69 2.49
N GLN A 6 17.40 -11.60 3.35
CA GLN A 6 18.41 -12.60 2.97
C GLN A 6 17.83 -13.73 2.11
N LYS A 7 16.64 -14.24 2.46
CA LYS A 7 16.02 -15.40 1.78
C LYS A 7 14.96 -15.01 0.76
N LEU A 8 14.64 -13.71 0.66
CA LEU A 8 13.57 -13.14 -0.16
C LEU A 8 12.16 -13.68 0.15
N SER A 9 12.02 -14.57 1.13
CA SER A 9 10.74 -15.17 1.53
C SER A 9 10.78 -15.73 2.95
N ILE A 10 9.62 -15.85 3.57
CA ILE A 10 9.39 -16.54 4.84
C ILE A 10 8.26 -17.55 4.64
N THR A 11 8.48 -18.82 5.01
CA THR A 11 7.52 -19.91 4.89
C THR A 11 7.09 -20.44 6.25
N THR A 12 5.88 -20.99 6.34
CA THR A 12 5.39 -21.63 7.58
C THR A 12 6.16 -22.92 7.88
N THR A 13 6.21 -23.30 9.16
CA THR A 13 6.72 -24.61 9.58
C THR A 13 5.62 -25.66 9.40
N GLY A 14 5.73 -26.52 8.39
CA GLY A 14 4.84 -27.66 8.16
C GLY A 14 4.11 -27.62 6.82
N LYS A 15 3.53 -26.47 6.45
CA LYS A 15 3.07 -26.22 5.07
C LYS A 15 4.09 -25.33 4.38
N HIS A 16 4.60 -25.73 3.23
CA HIS A 16 5.54 -24.94 2.42
C HIS A 16 4.88 -23.69 1.77
N GLU A 17 3.97 -23.03 2.48
CA GLU A 17 3.28 -21.82 2.07
C GLU A 17 4.10 -20.60 2.47
N LYS A 18 4.21 -19.62 1.55
CA LYS A 18 4.95 -18.38 1.75
C LYS A 18 4.05 -17.35 2.44
N LEU A 19 4.44 -16.93 3.64
CA LEU A 19 3.77 -15.86 4.38
C LEU A 19 4.16 -14.48 3.86
N LEU A 20 5.46 -14.29 3.61
CA LEU A 20 6.02 -13.04 3.10
C LEU A 20 6.95 -13.36 1.94
N ASN A 21 6.91 -12.55 0.89
CA ASN A 21 7.75 -12.70 -0.28
C ASN A 21 8.15 -11.32 -0.82
N VAL A 22 9.43 -11.14 -1.11
CA VAL A 22 9.92 -9.95 -1.81
C VAL A 22 9.54 -10.08 -3.28
N ILE A 23 8.82 -9.09 -3.80
CA ILE A 23 8.32 -9.06 -5.18
C ILE A 23 9.05 -8.00 -6.00
N LYS A 24 9.06 -8.16 -7.33
CA LYS A 24 9.73 -7.22 -8.24
C LYS A 24 8.94 -5.92 -8.34
N HIS A 25 9.61 -4.78 -8.45
CA HIS A 25 9.00 -3.49 -8.80
C HIS A 25 8.54 -3.50 -10.28
N PRO A 26 7.47 -2.77 -10.69
CA PRO A 26 6.62 -1.84 -9.93
C PRO A 26 5.54 -2.50 -9.08
N VAL A 27 5.06 -1.82 -8.02
CA VAL A 27 3.99 -2.35 -7.14
C VAL A 27 2.63 -2.40 -7.84
N THR A 28 2.41 -1.52 -8.81
CA THR A 28 1.16 -1.38 -9.56
C THR A 28 0.77 -2.65 -10.33
N GLN A 29 1.73 -3.50 -10.69
CA GLN A 29 1.47 -4.76 -11.41
C GLN A 29 0.75 -5.83 -10.57
N TYR A 30 0.72 -5.67 -9.25
CA TYR A 30 0.06 -6.63 -8.33
C TYR A 30 -1.23 -6.07 -7.74
N LEU A 31 -1.59 -4.84 -8.07
CA LEU A 31 -2.85 -4.25 -7.62
C LEU A 31 -3.99 -4.72 -8.52
N PRO A 32 -5.22 -4.84 -7.99
CA PRO A 32 -6.40 -5.17 -8.78
C PRO A 32 -6.62 -4.17 -9.93
N VAL A 33 -7.24 -4.64 -11.00
CA VAL A 33 -7.74 -3.76 -12.06
C VAL A 33 -8.78 -2.79 -11.47
N ASN A 34 -8.82 -1.55 -11.98
CA ASN A 34 -9.66 -0.48 -11.44
C ASN A 34 -9.33 -0.09 -9.98
N SER A 35 -8.04 -0.06 -9.64
CA SER A 35 -7.57 0.44 -8.34
C SER A 35 -7.36 1.96 -8.37
N ARG A 36 -7.97 2.67 -7.44
CA ARG A 36 -7.69 4.10 -7.17
C ARG A 36 -6.60 4.20 -6.10
N ILE A 37 -5.45 4.75 -6.47
CA ILE A 37 -4.28 4.79 -5.59
C ILE A 37 -4.13 6.16 -4.95
N ILE A 38 -4.20 6.21 -3.62
CA ILE A 38 -4.29 7.44 -2.83
C ILE A 38 -3.08 7.55 -1.92
N GLY A 39 -2.33 8.65 -2.02
CA GLY A 39 -1.24 8.99 -1.13
C GLY A 39 -1.74 9.63 0.16
N MET A 40 -1.34 9.07 1.31
CA MET A 40 -1.78 9.54 2.63
C MET A 40 -0.63 10.23 3.38
N GLU A 41 -0.76 11.53 3.65
CA GLU A 41 0.30 12.34 4.31
C GLU A 41 0.00 12.64 5.80
N CYS A 42 -1.23 12.41 6.29
CA CYS A 42 -1.62 12.53 7.70
C CYS A 42 -2.90 11.73 8.01
N PRO A 43 -3.30 11.51 9.28
CA PRO A 43 -4.43 10.64 9.63
C PRO A 43 -5.77 11.27 9.21
N VAL A 44 -6.45 10.64 8.24
CA VAL A 44 -7.77 11.05 7.69
C VAL A 44 -8.91 10.32 8.42
N GLU A 45 -10.09 10.94 8.46
CA GLU A 45 -11.35 10.24 8.73
C GLU A 45 -11.78 9.43 7.49
N LEU A 46 -11.23 8.21 7.35
CA LEU A 46 -11.41 7.32 6.19
C LEU A 46 -12.87 6.95 5.87
N LYS A 47 -13.79 7.16 6.82
CA LYS A 47 -15.19 6.74 6.70
C LYS A 47 -15.90 7.43 5.55
N ASP A 48 -15.80 8.74 5.46
CA ASP A 48 -16.50 9.52 4.43
C ASP A 48 -15.92 9.23 3.03
N TYR A 49 -14.61 8.99 2.97
CA TYR A 49 -13.93 8.67 1.71
C TYR A 49 -14.32 7.27 1.20
N VAL A 50 -14.41 6.29 2.10
CA VAL A 50 -14.87 4.93 1.73
C VAL A 50 -16.35 4.94 1.34
N VAL A 51 -17.19 5.73 2.04
CA VAL A 51 -18.62 5.86 1.71
C VAL A 51 -18.84 6.55 0.36
N ALA A 52 -18.00 7.52 0.00
CA ALA A 52 -18.08 8.20 -1.29
C ALA A 52 -17.50 7.37 -2.45
N ALA A 53 -16.78 6.29 -2.17
CA ALA A 53 -16.21 5.43 -3.20
C ALA A 53 -17.28 4.46 -3.75
N SER A 54 -17.24 4.23 -5.06
CA SER A 54 -18.11 3.25 -5.71
C SER A 54 -17.68 1.82 -5.35
N ASP A 55 -18.62 0.91 -5.17
CA ASP A 55 -18.36 -0.52 -4.90
C ASP A 55 -17.49 -1.21 -5.99
N ASP A 56 -17.51 -0.70 -7.23
CA ASP A 56 -16.74 -1.24 -8.36
C ASP A 56 -15.26 -0.83 -8.38
N THR A 57 -14.82 0.05 -7.47
CA THR A 57 -13.46 0.59 -7.45
C THR A 57 -12.70 0.11 -6.22
N THR A 58 -11.52 -0.49 -6.42
CA THR A 58 -10.67 -0.89 -5.31
C THR A 58 -9.86 0.31 -4.81
N LEU A 59 -9.98 0.65 -3.53
CA LEU A 59 -9.17 1.73 -2.94
C LEU A 59 -7.82 1.18 -2.44
N VAL A 60 -6.72 1.79 -2.89
CA VAL A 60 -5.36 1.45 -2.47
C VAL A 60 -4.74 2.66 -1.77
N PHE A 61 -4.48 2.52 -0.47
CA PHE A 61 -3.88 3.59 0.32
C PHE A 61 -2.36 3.42 0.43
N VAL A 62 -1.62 4.46 0.07
CA VAL A 62 -0.16 4.52 0.14
C VAL A 62 0.22 5.35 1.34
N VAL A 63 0.75 4.68 2.37
CA VAL A 63 1.17 5.31 3.62
C VAL A 63 2.69 5.40 3.66
N GLY A 64 3.21 6.59 3.92
CA GLY A 64 4.63 6.84 4.11
C GLY A 64 5.10 6.32 5.45
N ALA A 65 5.78 5.18 5.48
CA ALA A 65 6.40 4.63 6.68
C ALA A 65 7.77 5.32 6.99
N MET A 66 7.79 6.65 6.97
CA MET A 66 8.98 7.49 7.18
C MET A 66 8.73 8.45 8.35
N ALA A 67 9.77 8.80 9.11
CA ALA A 67 9.64 9.76 10.23
C ALA A 67 9.34 11.18 9.72
N HIS A 68 10.07 11.62 8.70
CA HIS A 68 9.83 12.85 7.96
C HIS A 68 10.09 12.57 6.49
N GLY A 69 9.25 13.08 5.61
CA GLY A 69 9.39 12.89 4.17
C GLY A 69 8.05 12.93 3.46
N LYS A 70 8.03 13.53 2.27
CA LYS A 70 6.83 13.60 1.44
C LYS A 70 6.70 12.33 0.60
N ILE A 71 5.48 11.82 0.45
CA ILE A 71 5.23 10.72 -0.47
C ILE A 71 5.18 11.32 -1.87
N SER A 72 6.25 11.21 -2.67
CA SER A 72 6.22 11.62 -4.08
C SER A 72 6.42 10.37 -4.92
N LYS A 73 5.31 9.81 -5.43
CA LYS A 73 5.34 8.60 -6.25
C LYS A 73 4.46 8.83 -7.48
N ASP A 74 4.94 8.43 -8.65
CA ASP A 74 4.24 8.69 -9.93
C ASP A 74 2.92 7.89 -10.09
N TYR A 75 2.63 6.99 -9.17
CA TYR A 75 1.44 6.13 -9.19
C TYR A 75 0.33 6.57 -8.22
N THR A 76 0.53 7.63 -7.43
CA THR A 76 -0.53 8.17 -6.57
C THR A 76 -1.34 9.20 -7.35
N GLU A 77 -2.65 8.98 -7.44
CA GLU A 77 -3.58 9.84 -8.20
C GLU A 77 -4.01 11.04 -7.36
N ASP A 78 -4.20 10.83 -6.07
CA ASP A 78 -4.67 11.85 -5.14
C ASP A 78 -3.79 11.90 -3.89
N TYR A 79 -3.60 13.11 -3.38
CA TYR A 79 -2.95 13.37 -2.10
C TYR A 79 -3.95 13.98 -1.14
N ILE A 80 -4.13 13.33 0.01
CA ILE A 80 -4.98 13.85 1.09
C ILE A 80 -4.06 14.36 2.20
N SER A 81 -4.05 15.68 2.38
CA SER A 81 -3.43 16.35 3.53
C SER A 81 -4.51 16.62 4.59
N VAL A 82 -4.18 16.36 5.85
CA VAL A 82 -5.14 16.44 6.99
C VAL A 82 -4.71 17.43 8.07
N SER A 83 -3.79 18.34 7.73
CA SER A 83 -3.46 19.44 8.64
C SER A 83 -3.17 20.71 7.86
N SER A 84 -3.72 21.82 8.36
CA SER A 84 -3.17 23.15 8.15
C SER A 84 -1.82 23.30 8.84
#